data_AF-A0A0Q7XLX1-F1
#
_entry.id   AF-A0A0Q7XLX1-F1
#
_cell.length_a   1.000
_cell.length_b   1.000
_cell.length_c   1.000
_cell.angle_alpha   90.00
_cell.angle_beta   90.00
_cell.angle_gamma   90.00
#
_symmetry.space_group_name_H-M   'P 1'
#
loop_
_entity.id
_entity.type
_entity.pdbx_description
1 polymer ?
#
loop_
_entity_poly.entity_id
_entity_poly.type
_entity_poly.pdbx_seq_one_letter_code
_entity_poly.pdbx_strand_id
1 'polypeptide(L)'
;MQTYEFDVAQKPVGPGVHSWEAIDRANGKKIDLPKGGNDDGVKNLVGRYPEIEAYLESEYGVKTDLSNMYPADKMDYIDGGSRWTLPRPQDGVTVIVDDIFRTVMSIEATHYPPTP
;
A
#
# COMPACT_ATOMS: atom_id res chain seq x y z
N MET A 1 10.57 21.04 -2.20
CA MET A 1 10.10 19.79 -1.58
C MET A 1 9.39 19.01 -2.67
N GLN A 2 9.86 17.80 -2.99
CA GLN A 2 9.33 16.98 -4.07
C GLN A 2 8.24 16.06 -3.54
N THR A 3 7.15 15.89 -4.28
CA THR A 3 6.03 15.04 -3.86
C THR A 3 5.98 13.79 -4.73
N TYR A 4 5.82 12.63 -4.09
CA TYR A 4 5.56 11.35 -4.74
C TYR A 4 4.18 10.86 -4.31
N GLU A 5 3.35 10.47 -5.26
CA GLU A 5 1.98 10.04 -5.01
C GLU A 5 1.75 8.63 -5.54
N PHE A 6 1.12 7.80 -4.71
CA PHE A 6 0.84 6.41 -5.01
C PHE A 6 -0.63 6.08 -4.80
N ASP A 7 -1.21 5.34 -5.74
CA ASP A 7 -2.53 4.72 -5.61
C ASP A 7 -2.37 3.24 -5.28
N VAL A 8 -3.08 2.74 -4.27
CA VAL A 8 -3.10 1.31 -3.98
C VAL A 8 -4.30 0.66 -4.66
N ALA A 9 -4.06 -0.43 -5.38
CA ALA A 9 -5.08 -1.19 -6.04
C ALA A 9 -5.01 -2.67 -5.65
N GLN A 10 -6.15 -3.34 -5.74
CA GLN A 10 -6.23 -4.79 -5.62
C GLN A 10 -5.81 -5.44 -6.94
N LYS A 11 -4.94 -6.45 -6.87
CA LYS A 11 -4.40 -7.20 -8.00
C LYS A 11 -4.87 -8.66 -7.93
N PRO A 12 -5.61 -9.19 -8.92
CA PRO A 12 -5.94 -10.61 -8.95
C PRO A 12 -4.67 -11.44 -9.22
N VAL A 13 -4.44 -12.48 -8.41
CA VAL A 13 -3.29 -13.39 -8.56
C VAL A 13 -3.70 -14.85 -8.74
N GLY A 14 -5.00 -15.14 -8.68
CA GLY A 14 -5.58 -16.46 -8.96
C GLY A 14 -7.10 -16.45 -8.75
N PRO A 15 -7.79 -17.58 -9.02
CA PRO A 15 -9.22 -17.70 -8.73
C PRO A 15 -9.50 -17.45 -7.24
N GLY A 16 -10.22 -16.37 -6.93
CA GLY A 16 -10.51 -16.00 -5.55
C GLY A 16 -9.30 -15.55 -4.73
N VAL A 17 -8.14 -15.31 -5.34
CA VAL A 17 -6.94 -14.84 -4.62
C VAL A 17 -6.56 -13.46 -5.14
N HIS A 18 -6.38 -12.54 -4.20
CA HIS A 18 -6.00 -11.17 -4.47
C HIS A 18 -4.73 -10.80 -3.71
N SER A 19 -3.94 -9.93 -4.32
CA SER A 19 -2.81 -9.23 -3.74
C SER A 19 -3.03 -7.72 -3.88
N TRP A 20 -2.04 -6.92 -3.52
CA TRP A 20 -2.09 -5.47 -3.59
C TRP A 20 -0.90 -4.95 -4.38
N GLU A 21 -1.11 -3.86 -5.10
CA GLU A 21 -0.05 -3.12 -5.79
C GLU A 21 -0.19 -1.63 -5.49
N ALA A 22 0.94 -0.93 -5.34
CA ALA A 22 1.00 0.52 -5.42
C ALA A 22 1.29 0.94 -6.86
N ILE A 23 0.68 2.03 -7.29
CA ILE A 23 0.81 2.59 -8.63
C ILE A 23 1.35 4.00 -8.45
N ASP A 24 2.56 4.25 -8.96
CA ASP A 24 3.13 5.58 -8.99
C ASP A 24 2.34 6.47 -9.97
N ARG A 25 1.75 7.56 -9.47
CA ARG A 25 0.96 8.47 -10.31
C ARG A 25 1.77 9.21 -11.37
N ALA A 26 3.08 9.39 -11.16
CA ALA A 26 3.91 10.16 -12.08
C ALA A 26 4.18 9.41 -13.39
N ASN A 27 4.29 8.07 -13.34
CA ASN A 27 4.71 7.26 -14.49
C ASN A 27 3.85 5.99 -14.71
N GLY A 28 2.90 5.69 -13.83
CA GLY A 28 2.04 4.51 -13.90
C GLY A 28 2.74 3.20 -13.54
N LYS A 29 3.95 3.24 -12.98
CA LYS A 29 4.71 2.04 -12.61
C LYS A 29 4.05 1.35 -11.42
N LYS A 30 3.91 0.03 -11.53
CA LYS A 30 3.27 -0.84 -10.55
C LYS A 30 4.32 -1.48 -9.65
N ILE A 31 4.04 -1.49 -8.35
CA ILE A 31 4.91 -1.97 -7.29
C ILE A 31 4.09 -2.98 -6.49
N ASP A 32 4.48 -4.26 -6.51
CA ASP A 32 3.81 -5.27 -5.70
C ASP A 32 3.97 -4.95 -4.21
N LEU A 33 2.89 -5.07 -3.43
CA LEU A 33 2.85 -4.83 -1.99
C LEU A 33 2.62 -6.13 -1.20
N PRO A 34 3.52 -7.12 -1.27
CA PRO A 34 3.35 -8.40 -0.59
C PRO A 34 3.33 -8.29 0.93
N LYS A 35 4.02 -7.31 1.52
CA LYS A 35 4.05 -7.11 2.99
C LYS A 35 2.92 -6.21 3.48
N GLY A 36 2.18 -5.61 2.56
CA GLY A 36 1.11 -4.67 2.82
C GLY A 36 -0.22 -5.31 3.25
N GLY A 37 -0.31 -6.64 3.21
CA GLY A 37 -1.44 -7.42 3.69
C GLY A 37 -1.24 -7.85 5.14
N ASN A 38 -2.24 -7.61 5.97
CA ASN A 38 -2.24 -8.12 7.34
C ASN A 38 -2.35 -9.64 7.32
N ASP A 39 -1.25 -10.30 7.70
CA ASP A 39 -1.14 -11.63 8.30
C ASP A 39 -0.39 -12.67 7.46
N ASP A 40 0.93 -12.71 7.69
CA ASP A 40 1.79 -13.87 7.44
C ASP A 40 2.88 -13.95 8.53
N GLY A 41 2.49 -13.66 9.79
CA GLY A 41 3.42 -13.55 10.92
C GLY A 41 4.26 -12.26 10.97
N VAL A 42 4.12 -11.38 9.97
CA VAL A 42 4.66 -10.01 9.99
C VAL A 42 3.59 -9.07 10.54
N LYS A 43 3.88 -8.45 11.68
CA LYS A 43 3.00 -7.50 12.38
C LYS A 43 2.44 -6.46 11.39
N ASN A 44 1.11 -6.37 11.36
CA ASN A 44 0.28 -5.28 10.87
C ASN A 44 1.08 -4.02 10.41
N LEU A 45 1.27 -3.84 9.10
CA LEU A 45 2.06 -2.74 8.50
C LEU A 45 1.17 -1.56 8.05
N VAL A 46 0.05 -1.31 8.74
CA VAL A 46 -0.80 -0.14 8.46
C VAL A 46 0.06 1.13 8.59
N GLY A 47 0.09 1.93 7.53
CA GLY A 47 0.92 3.14 7.46
C GLY A 47 2.43 2.87 7.31
N ARG A 48 2.84 1.68 6.84
CA ARG A 48 4.22 1.37 6.46
C ARG A 48 4.29 0.86 5.02
N TYR A 49 5.23 1.39 4.24
CA TYR A 49 5.36 1.08 2.81
C TYR A 49 6.80 0.75 2.38
N PRO A 50 7.40 -0.34 2.90
CA PRO A 50 8.79 -0.68 2.62
C PRO A 50 9.06 -0.98 1.14
N GLU A 51 8.05 -1.44 0.39
CA GLU A 51 8.18 -1.62 -1.06
C GLU A 51 8.23 -0.30 -1.82
N ILE A 52 7.48 0.71 -1.36
CA ILE A 52 7.53 2.07 -1.91
C ILE A 52 8.89 2.71 -1.57
N GLU A 53 9.43 2.48 -0.37
CA GLU A 53 10.79 2.94 0.01
C GLU A 53 11.85 2.40 -0.95
N ALA A 54 11.87 1.08 -1.17
CA ALA A 54 12.82 0.43 -2.08
C ALA A 54 12.66 0.92 -3.53
N TYR A 55 11.42 1.16 -3.95
CA TYR A 55 11.14 1.73 -5.26
C TYR A 55 11.66 3.18 -5.39
N LEU A 56 11.42 4.04 -4.41
CA LEU A 56 11.90 5.42 -4.40
C LEU A 56 13.43 5.49 -4.41
N GLU A 57 14.11 4.60 -3.67
CA GLU A 57 15.58 4.53 -3.67
C GLU A 57 16.12 4.07 -5.04
N SER A 58 15.50 3.07 -5.65
CA SER A 58 15.98 2.52 -6.93
C SER A 58 15.65 3.38 -8.16
N GLU A 59 14.45 3.97 -8.21
CA GLU A 59 13.99 4.72 -9.38
C GLU A 59 14.40 6.21 -9.31
N TYR A 60 14.35 6.79 -8.12
CA TYR A 60 14.55 8.23 -7.92
C TYR A 60 15.78 8.58 -7.09
N GLY A 61 16.50 7.57 -6.55
CA GLY A 61 17.64 7.81 -5.65
C GLY A 61 17.21 8.39 -4.29
N VAL A 62 15.93 8.32 -3.95
CA VAL A 62 15.37 8.89 -2.71
C VAL A 62 15.36 7.83 -1.62
N LYS A 63 16.24 7.98 -0.64
CA LYS A 63 16.28 7.14 0.55
C LYS A 63 15.44 7.77 1.65
N THR A 64 14.32 7.15 2.02
CA THR A 64 13.42 7.67 3.06
C THR A 64 12.73 6.53 3.81
N ASP A 65 12.26 6.78 5.03
CA ASP A 65 11.53 5.82 5.87
C ASP A 65 10.04 6.14 5.86
N LEU A 66 9.21 5.30 5.24
CA LEU A 66 7.77 5.51 5.11
C LEU A 66 7.00 4.81 6.21
N SER A 67 7.49 4.94 7.45
CA SER A 67 6.78 4.50 8.62
C SER A 67 5.91 5.60 9.22
N ASN A 68 4.65 5.30 9.54
CA ASN A 68 3.78 6.17 10.32
C ASN A 68 4.19 6.17 11.79
N MET A 69 5.30 6.84 12.09
CA MET A 69 5.85 6.96 13.45
C MET A 69 6.22 8.40 13.78
N TYR A 70 6.09 9.32 12.81
CA TYR A 70 6.48 10.71 12.99
C TYR A 70 5.26 11.58 13.30
N PRO A 71 5.38 12.58 14.19
CA PRO A 71 4.27 13.48 14.54
C PRO A 71 3.68 14.27 13.36
N ALA A 72 4.45 14.41 12.27
CA ALA A 72 4.04 15.12 11.07
C ALA A 72 3.24 14.25 10.09
N ASP A 73 3.22 12.93 10.31
CA ASP A 73 2.47 11.99 9.48
C ASP A 73 0.97 12.18 9.70
N LYS A 74 0.20 12.10 8.63
CA LYS A 74 -1.25 12.29 8.66
C LYS A 74 -1.96 11.14 7.95
N MET A 75 -3.12 10.78 8.49
CA MET A 75 -4.07 9.86 7.88
C MET A 75 -5.41 10.57 7.76
N ASP A 76 -5.90 10.68 6.54
CA ASP A 76 -7.24 11.17 6.24
C ASP A 76 -8.08 10.00 5.70
N TYR A 77 -9.32 9.85 6.17
CA TYR A 77 -10.23 8.87 5.60
C TYR A 77 -10.76 9.37 4.25
N ILE A 78 -10.70 8.51 3.24
CA ILE A 78 -11.24 8.76 1.89
C ILE A 78 -12.27 7.68 1.56
N ASP A 79 -13.06 7.90 0.50
CA ASP A 79 -14.01 6.88 0.06
C ASP A 79 -13.27 5.59 -0.32
N GLY A 80 -13.66 4.47 0.27
CA GLY A 80 -13.03 3.17 0.05
C GLY A 80 -11.65 2.95 0.69
N GLY A 81 -11.12 3.89 1.50
CA GLY A 81 -9.83 3.69 2.15
C GLY A 81 -9.28 4.86 2.96
N SER A 82 -7.98 5.10 2.85
CA SER A 82 -7.24 6.09 3.64
C SER A 82 -6.12 6.75 2.84
N ARG A 83 -6.02 8.07 2.90
CA ARG A 83 -4.89 8.84 2.38
C ARG A 83 -3.85 9.05 3.47
N TRP A 84 -2.66 8.51 3.26
CA TRP A 84 -1.50 8.75 4.10
C TRP A 84 -0.66 9.87 3.51
N THR A 85 -0.32 10.86 4.33
CA THR A 85 0.64 11.92 3.97
C THR A 85 1.84 11.82 4.90
N LEU A 86 2.99 11.48 4.34
CA LEU A 86 4.25 11.21 5.03
C LEU A 86 5.29 12.27 4.61
N PRO A 87 5.31 13.44 5.27
CA PRO A 87 6.31 14.46 5.01
C PRO A 87 7.67 14.04 5.58
N ARG A 88 8.73 14.14 4.79
CA ARG A 88 10.11 13.82 5.16
C ARG A 88 10.99 15.03 4.85
N PRO A 89 10.89 16.11 5.65
CA PRO A 89 11.60 17.36 5.37
C PRO A 89 13.12 17.17 5.31
N GLN A 90 13.67 16.24 6.09
CA GLN A 90 15.09 15.90 6.09
C GLN A 90 15.58 15.33 4.75
N ASP A 91 14.70 14.63 4.03
CA ASP A 91 14.97 14.05 2.73
C ASP A 91 14.47 14.97 1.60
N GLY A 92 13.83 16.09 1.94
CA GLY A 92 13.28 17.05 0.98
C GLY A 92 12.04 16.57 0.24
N VAL A 93 11.36 15.52 0.74
CA VAL A 93 10.24 14.86 0.04
C VAL A 93 8.95 14.81 0.87
N THR A 94 7.82 14.69 0.19
CA THR A 94 6.53 14.27 0.76
C THR A 94 6.09 13.04 -0.01
N VAL A 95 5.73 11.98 0.70
CA VAL A 95 5.12 10.80 0.07
C VAL A 95 3.66 10.74 0.46
N ILE A 96 2.80 10.61 -0.54
CA ILE A 96 1.35 10.48 -0.36
C ILE A 96 0.95 9.11 -0.88
N VAL A 97 0.20 8.37 -0.09
CA VAL A 97 -0.34 7.06 -0.49
C VAL A 97 -1.85 7.06 -0.29
N ASP A 98 -2.59 7.03 -1.39
CA ASP A 98 -4.04 6.82 -1.39
C ASP A 98 -4.28 5.30 -1.34
N ASP A 99 -4.49 4.80 -0.13
CA ASP A 99 -4.64 3.39 0.18
C ASP A 99 -6.11 2.96 0.17
N ILE A 100 -6.37 1.68 -0.08
CA ILE A 100 -7.70 1.08 0.01
C ILE A 100 -7.88 0.33 1.34
N PHE A 101 -9.11 0.05 1.74
CA PHE A 101 -9.35 -0.90 2.83
C PHE A 101 -8.95 -2.31 2.40
N ARG A 102 -7.71 -2.69 2.72
CA ARG A 102 -7.15 -4.01 2.41
C ARG A 102 -7.85 -5.08 3.24
N THR A 103 -8.85 -5.76 2.65
CA THR A 103 -9.50 -6.93 3.28
C THR A 103 -8.66 -8.18 3.06
N VAL A 104 -8.45 -8.95 4.13
CA VAL A 104 -7.43 -10.01 4.27
C VAL A 104 -7.81 -11.35 3.61
N MET A 105 -9.08 -11.63 3.32
CA MET A 105 -9.48 -12.92 2.73
C MET A 105 -10.64 -12.78 1.75
N SER A 106 -10.51 -13.44 0.60
CA SER A 106 -11.66 -13.87 -0.19
C SER A 106 -12.28 -15.08 0.50
N ILE A 107 -13.56 -15.01 0.83
CA ILE A 107 -14.32 -16.21 1.16
C ILE A 107 -14.46 -16.95 -0.17
N GLU A 108 -13.78 -18.09 -0.32
CA GLU A 108 -14.20 -19.06 -1.33
C GLU A 108 -15.68 -19.32 -1.08
N ALA A 109 -16.54 -18.94 -2.03
CA ALA A 109 -17.89 -19.44 -2.08
C ALA A 109 -17.76 -20.96 -2.21
N THR A 110 -17.74 -21.65 -1.08
CA THR A 110 -17.83 -23.10 -1.01
C THR A 110 -19.11 -23.40 -1.77
N HIS A 111 -18.94 -23.98 -2.97
CA HIS A 111 -20.02 -24.62 -3.69
C HIS A 111 -20.55 -25.67 -2.71
N TYR A 112 -21.64 -25.34 -2.01
CA TYR A 112 -22.45 -26.37 -1.39
C TYR A 112 -22.90 -27.27 -2.53
N PRO A 113 -22.55 -28.58 -2.53
CA PRO A 113 -23.22 -29.48 -3.45
C PRO A 113 -24.73 -29.40 -3.16
N PRO A 114 -25.59 -29.39 -4.18
CA PRO A 114 -27.03 -29.47 -3.94
C PRO A 114 -27.28 -30.72 -3.09
N THR A 115 -27.87 -30.53 -1.91
CA THR A 115 -28.31 -31.63 -1.07
C THR A 115 -29.33 -32.49 -1.85
N PRO A 116 -29.25 -33.83 -1.72
CA PRO A 116 -30.08 -34.78 -2.46
C PRO A 116 -31.57 -34.67 -2.14
#